data_AF-A0A2V4TQX5-F1
#
_entry.id   AF-A0A2V4TQX5-F1
#
_cell.length_a   1.000
_cell.length_b   1.000
_cell.length_c   1.000
_cell.angle_alpha   90.00
_cell.angle_beta   90.00
_cell.angle_gamma   90.00
#
_symmetry.space_group_name_H-M   'P 1'
#
loop_
_entity.id
_entity.type
_entity.pdbx_description
1 polymer ?
#
loop_
_entity_poly.entity_id
_entity_poly.type
_entity_poly.pdbx_seq_one_letter_code
_entity_poly.pdbx_strand_id
1 'polypeptide(L)'
;MMGYFTYFEAGNRTDAVIKDARDEPQAIANVEWEWTQPFSPGFNELEKLYERRAEVDFSVLVTYSRKEHHQQNLEKIRAVWDHSEEPLLVFLVCFEFAGHRNFSKLETHIAQRGVLRKVREQPALPWMAKGTRWSLQVQSGDERDSDSLEVTAE
;
A
#
# COMPACT_ATOMS: atom_id res chain seq x y z
N MET A 1 23.91 12.29 8.54
CA MET A 1 22.65 11.66 8.13
C MET A 1 22.92 11.04 6.77
N MET A 2 22.77 9.71 6.60
CA MET A 2 22.90 9.13 5.27
C MET A 2 21.64 9.49 4.48
N GLY A 3 21.82 10.17 3.35
CA GLY A 3 20.72 10.45 2.42
C GLY A 3 20.36 9.19 1.64
N TYR A 4 19.09 9.07 1.27
CA TYR A 4 18.62 8.07 0.31
C TYR A 4 17.91 8.78 -0.83
N PHE A 5 18.06 8.25 -2.03
CA PHE A 5 17.47 8.79 -3.25
C PHE A 5 16.65 7.72 -3.96
N THR A 6 15.50 8.12 -4.49
CA THR A 6 14.65 7.25 -5.31
C THR A 6 14.98 7.45 -6.78
N TYR A 7 15.26 6.35 -7.46
CA TYR A 7 15.48 6.29 -8.91
C TYR A 7 14.31 5.54 -9.53
N PHE A 8 13.56 6.22 -10.40
CA PHE A 8 12.47 5.60 -11.16
C PHE A 8 13.06 4.93 -12.40
N GLU A 9 12.85 3.62 -12.54
CA GLU A 9 13.43 2.85 -13.63
C GLU A 9 12.49 2.84 -14.85
N ALA A 10 13.07 2.77 -16.05
CA ALA A 10 12.33 2.59 -17.29
C ALA A 10 12.73 1.26 -17.93
N GLY A 11 11.75 0.44 -18.36
CA GLY A 11 12.00 -0.79 -19.13
C GLY A 11 11.78 -2.11 -18.39
N ASN A 12 10.64 -2.25 -17.68
CA ASN A 12 10.17 -3.52 -17.09
C ASN A 12 11.09 -4.15 -16.05
N ARG A 13 11.93 -3.35 -15.37
CA ARG A 13 12.72 -3.86 -14.25
C ARG A 13 11.90 -3.89 -12.97
N THR A 14 11.81 -2.76 -12.29
CA THR A 14 10.99 -2.47 -11.12
C THR A 14 10.50 -1.03 -11.26
N ASP A 15 9.48 -0.62 -10.52
CA ASP A 15 9.00 0.75 -10.61
C ASP A 15 10.01 1.77 -10.06
N ALA A 16 10.68 1.43 -8.94
CA ALA A 16 11.73 2.27 -8.38
C ALA A 16 12.81 1.49 -7.63
N VAL A 17 13.98 2.12 -7.49
CA VAL A 17 15.11 1.66 -6.68
C VAL A 17 15.51 2.78 -5.71
N ILE A 18 15.61 2.46 -4.42
CA ILE A 18 16.18 3.34 -3.41
C ILE A 18 17.68 3.08 -3.34
N LYS A 19 18.50 4.12 -3.49
CA LYS A 19 19.95 4.04 -3.32
C LYS A 19 20.42 4.98 -2.21
N ASP A 20 21.55 4.65 -1.60
CA ASP A 20 22.20 5.57 -0.67
C ASP A 20 22.91 6.74 -1.38
N ALA A 21 23.40 7.67 -0.58
CA ALA A 21 24.10 8.88 -1.02
C ALA A 21 25.63 8.75 -1.09
N ARG A 22 26.20 7.54 -1.19
CA ARG A 22 27.65 7.36 -1.31
C ARG A 22 28.15 7.76 -2.70
N ASP A 23 29.46 7.98 -2.82
CA ASP A 23 30.11 8.31 -4.10
C ASP A 23 29.86 7.25 -5.18
N GLU A 24 29.75 5.98 -4.77
CA GLU A 24 29.25 4.86 -5.58
C GLU A 24 27.92 4.36 -4.99
N PRO A 25 26.77 4.89 -5.45
CA PRO A 25 25.47 4.59 -4.87
C PRO A 25 25.12 3.11 -4.96
N GLN A 26 24.86 2.47 -3.81
CA GLN A 26 24.39 1.08 -3.77
C GLN A 26 22.87 1.05 -3.68
N ALA A 27 22.27 0.04 -4.30
CA ALA A 27 20.85 -0.23 -4.19
C ALA A 27 20.54 -0.79 -2.79
N ILE A 28 19.61 -0.15 -2.11
CA ILE A 28 19.17 -0.47 -0.76
C ILE A 28 17.83 -1.21 -0.81
N ALA A 29 16.94 -0.78 -1.71
CA ALA A 29 15.67 -1.46 -1.92
C ALA A 29 15.15 -1.35 -3.35
N ASN A 30 14.55 -2.43 -3.81
CA ASN A 30 13.69 -2.43 -4.99
C ASN A 30 12.24 -2.23 -4.54
N VAL A 31 11.50 -1.38 -5.26
CA VAL A 31 10.13 -1.00 -4.93
C VAL A 31 9.24 -1.28 -6.13
N GLU A 32 8.15 -2.01 -5.91
CA GLU A 32 7.04 -2.14 -6.85
C GLU A 32 5.75 -1.62 -6.21
N TRP A 33 4.88 -1.01 -7.02
CA TRP A 33 3.51 -0.73 -6.64
C TRP A 33 2.53 -1.17 -7.70
N GLU A 34 1.42 -1.77 -7.27
CA GLU A 34 0.42 -2.28 -8.21
C GLU A 34 -1.00 -2.02 -7.69
N TRP A 35 -1.86 -1.56 -8.59
CA TRP A 35 -3.28 -1.26 -8.32
C TRP A 35 -4.13 -2.50 -8.10
N THR A 36 -3.78 -3.61 -8.74
CA THR A 36 -4.37 -4.93 -8.53
C THR A 36 -3.88 -5.55 -7.22
N GLN A 37 -4.44 -6.69 -6.81
CA GLN A 37 -4.11 -7.35 -5.54
C GLN A 37 -3.35 -8.65 -5.79
N PRO A 38 -2.49 -9.12 -4.86
CA PRO A 38 -1.63 -10.28 -5.05
C PRO A 38 -2.31 -11.56 -5.55
N PHE A 39 -3.53 -11.84 -5.09
CA PHE A 39 -4.28 -13.04 -5.48
C PHE A 39 -4.90 -12.94 -6.89
N SER A 40 -4.94 -11.75 -7.51
CA SER A 40 -5.52 -11.59 -8.84
C SER A 40 -4.69 -12.28 -9.93
N PRO A 41 -5.34 -12.84 -10.97
CA PRO A 41 -4.63 -13.32 -12.16
C PRO A 41 -3.80 -12.20 -12.79
N GLY A 42 -2.56 -12.51 -13.17
CA GLY A 42 -1.66 -11.58 -13.83
C GLY A 42 -0.81 -10.69 -12.91
N PHE A 43 -1.03 -10.74 -11.59
CA PHE A 43 -0.14 -10.11 -10.62
C PHE A 43 1.22 -10.82 -10.64
N ASN A 44 2.29 -10.11 -10.98
CA ASN A 44 3.64 -10.68 -11.09
C ASN A 44 4.74 -9.85 -10.39
N GLU A 45 4.35 -8.78 -9.69
CA GLU A 45 5.25 -7.85 -9.01
C GLU A 45 6.00 -8.51 -7.86
N LEU A 46 5.37 -9.48 -7.19
CA LEU A 46 6.03 -10.28 -6.16
C LEU A 46 7.18 -11.10 -6.75
N GLU A 47 6.96 -11.74 -7.90
CA GLU A 47 7.97 -12.53 -8.60
C GLU A 47 9.10 -11.64 -9.11
N LYS A 48 8.79 -10.47 -9.70
CA LYS A 48 9.81 -9.48 -10.11
C LYS A 48 10.72 -9.05 -8.95
N LEU A 49 10.12 -8.73 -7.79
CA LEU A 49 10.88 -8.39 -6.58
C LEU A 49 11.69 -9.57 -6.08
N TYR A 50 11.14 -10.78 -6.13
CA TYR A 50 11.84 -11.98 -5.69
C TYR A 50 13.06 -12.24 -6.55
N GLU A 51 12.97 -12.13 -7.88
CA GLU A 51 14.09 -12.36 -8.80
C GLU A 51 15.31 -11.48 -8.47
N ARG A 52 15.11 -10.24 -8.02
CA ARG A 52 16.18 -9.27 -7.70
C ARG A 52 16.47 -9.08 -6.23
N ARG A 53 15.84 -9.85 -5.35
CA ARG A 53 15.95 -9.67 -3.89
C ARG A 53 17.39 -9.67 -3.39
N ALA A 54 18.27 -10.48 -4.00
CA ALA A 54 19.67 -10.62 -3.58
C ALA A 54 20.56 -9.43 -3.97
N GLU A 55 20.04 -8.47 -4.76
CA GLU A 55 20.77 -7.27 -5.19
C GLU A 55 20.59 -6.09 -4.22
N VAL A 56 19.73 -6.24 -3.20
CA VAL A 56 19.30 -5.17 -2.30
C VAL A 56 19.21 -5.67 -0.86
N ASP A 57 19.23 -4.76 0.11
CA ASP A 57 19.09 -5.12 1.53
C ASP A 57 17.68 -5.61 1.86
N PHE A 58 16.66 -5.11 1.15
CA PHE A 58 15.27 -5.52 1.26
C PHE A 58 14.45 -5.11 0.04
N SER A 59 13.29 -5.74 -0.15
CA SER A 59 12.32 -5.36 -1.18
C SER A 59 11.09 -4.67 -0.57
N VAL A 60 10.40 -3.85 -1.35
CA VAL A 60 9.17 -3.17 -0.94
C VAL A 60 8.07 -3.43 -1.96
N LEU A 61 6.92 -3.87 -1.47
CA LEU A 61 5.69 -3.97 -2.26
C LEU A 61 4.62 -3.04 -1.68
N VAL A 62 4.03 -2.20 -2.53
CA VAL A 62 2.84 -1.42 -2.20
C VAL A 62 1.68 -1.90 -3.07
N THR A 63 0.65 -2.47 -2.46
CA THR A 63 -0.46 -3.02 -3.24
C THR A 63 -1.78 -2.94 -2.47
N TYR A 64 -2.86 -3.36 -3.10
CA TYR A 64 -4.20 -3.27 -2.57
C TYR A 64 -4.70 -4.64 -2.12
N SER A 65 -5.62 -4.62 -1.15
CA SER A 65 -6.22 -5.85 -0.65
C SER A 65 -7.71 -5.66 -0.44
N ARG A 66 -8.53 -6.33 -1.26
CA ARG A 66 -9.97 -6.33 -1.05
C ARG A 66 -10.29 -7.18 0.18
N LYS A 67 -11.20 -6.70 1.03
CA LYS A 67 -11.59 -7.38 2.29
C LYS A 67 -11.86 -8.87 2.13
N GLU A 68 -12.61 -9.27 1.11
CA GLU A 68 -12.98 -10.66 0.85
C GLU A 68 -11.81 -11.56 0.40
N HIS A 69 -10.75 -10.99 -0.18
CA HIS A 69 -9.55 -11.73 -0.62
C HIS A 69 -8.34 -11.48 0.27
N HIS A 70 -8.52 -10.79 1.41
CA HIS A 70 -7.39 -10.32 2.20
C HIS A 70 -6.49 -11.46 2.65
N GLN A 71 -7.08 -12.55 3.15
CA GLN A 71 -6.34 -13.73 3.58
C GLN A 71 -5.58 -14.41 2.42
N GLN A 72 -6.21 -14.53 1.24
CA GLN A 72 -5.58 -15.11 0.06
C GLN A 72 -4.40 -14.27 -0.43
N ASN A 73 -4.50 -12.94 -0.33
CA ASN A 73 -3.39 -12.04 -0.66
C ASN A 73 -2.20 -12.27 0.29
N LEU A 74 -2.45 -12.38 1.61
CA LEU A 74 -1.42 -12.66 2.60
C LEU A 74 -0.76 -14.03 2.35
N GLU A 75 -1.55 -15.04 2.01
CA GLU A 75 -1.06 -16.39 1.68
C GLU A 75 -0.18 -16.39 0.43
N LYS A 76 -0.59 -15.69 -0.64
CA LYS A 76 0.22 -15.55 -1.85
C LYS A 76 1.55 -14.85 -1.56
N ILE A 77 1.55 -13.75 -0.81
CA ILE A 77 2.78 -13.05 -0.39
C ILE A 77 3.69 -14.01 0.38
N ARG A 78 3.15 -14.70 1.39
CA ARG A 78 3.91 -15.64 2.21
C ARG A 78 4.51 -16.77 1.38
N ALA A 79 3.73 -17.33 0.44
CA ALA A 79 4.15 -18.43 -0.41
C ALA A 79 5.27 -18.03 -1.38
N VAL A 80 5.19 -16.84 -1.99
CA VAL A 80 6.28 -16.36 -2.87
C VAL A 80 7.54 -16.08 -2.06
N TRP A 81 7.40 -15.58 -0.83
CA TRP A 81 8.53 -15.20 0.02
C TRP A 81 9.00 -16.29 1.00
N ASP A 82 8.63 -17.56 0.77
CA ASP A 82 8.80 -18.64 1.76
C ASP A 82 10.27 -18.97 2.05
N HIS A 83 11.14 -18.88 1.05
CA HIS A 83 12.54 -19.28 1.15
C HIS A 83 13.55 -18.12 0.97
N SER A 84 13.07 -16.88 0.97
CA SER A 84 13.98 -15.72 0.88
C SER A 84 14.52 -15.34 2.26
N GLU A 85 15.84 -15.11 2.31
CA GLU A 85 16.51 -14.58 3.48
C GLU A 85 16.41 -13.06 3.56
N GLU A 86 16.30 -12.40 2.42
CA GLU A 86 16.10 -10.96 2.28
C GLU A 86 14.66 -10.62 2.69
N PRO A 87 14.42 -9.57 3.48
CA PRO A 87 13.07 -9.22 3.90
C PRO A 87 12.29 -8.50 2.79
N LEU A 88 10.98 -8.74 2.75
CA LEU A 88 10.02 -7.97 1.98
C LEU A 88 9.16 -7.13 2.93
N LEU A 89 9.19 -5.81 2.77
CA LEU A 89 8.27 -4.88 3.41
C LEU A 89 7.02 -4.73 2.53
N VAL A 90 5.86 -5.08 3.07
CA VAL A 90 4.59 -5.00 2.33
C VAL A 90 3.68 -3.95 2.93
N PHE A 91 3.21 -3.05 2.09
CA PHE A 91 2.13 -2.10 2.39
C PHE A 91 0.86 -2.57 1.68
N LEU A 92 -0.15 -2.97 2.46
CA LEU A 92 -1.45 -3.39 1.96
C LEU A 92 -2.48 -2.30 2.23
N VAL A 93 -2.92 -1.63 1.17
CA VAL A 93 -4.05 -0.70 1.21
C VAL A 93 -5.34 -1.51 1.15
N CYS A 94 -5.96 -1.71 2.31
CA CYS A 94 -7.18 -2.50 2.45
C CYS A 94 -8.41 -1.70 2.07
N PHE A 95 -9.33 -2.34 1.33
CA PHE A 95 -10.56 -1.69 0.89
C PHE A 95 -11.73 -2.66 0.79
N GLU A 96 -12.93 -2.08 0.84
CA GLU A 96 -14.19 -2.74 0.44
C GLU A 96 -14.63 -2.18 -0.91
N PHE A 97 -15.29 -2.99 -1.74
CA PHE A 97 -15.78 -2.54 -3.05
C PHE A 97 -17.30 -2.43 -3.03
N ALA A 98 -17.81 -1.21 -3.13
CA ALA A 98 -19.23 -0.90 -3.20
C ALA A 98 -19.46 0.14 -4.32
N GLY A 99 -19.31 -0.31 -5.57
CA GLY A 99 -19.27 0.55 -6.76
C GLY A 99 -17.95 1.30 -6.96
N HIS A 100 -17.30 1.71 -5.86
CA HIS A 100 -15.95 2.27 -5.81
C HIS A 100 -15.16 1.64 -4.65
N ARG A 101 -13.84 1.87 -4.63
CA ARG A 101 -12.97 1.43 -3.53
C ARG A 101 -13.17 2.33 -2.31
N ASN A 102 -13.63 1.73 -1.22
CA ASN A 102 -13.69 2.36 0.09
C ASN A 102 -12.49 1.91 0.92
N PHE A 103 -11.47 2.77 1.01
CA PHE A 103 -10.25 2.47 1.75
C PHE A 103 -10.49 2.49 3.26
N SER A 104 -10.21 1.38 3.92
CA SER A 104 -10.47 1.21 5.36
C SER A 104 -9.21 1.38 6.19
N LYS A 105 -8.14 0.68 5.82
CA LYS A 105 -6.87 0.67 6.56
C LYS A 105 -5.67 0.45 5.65
N LEU A 106 -4.51 0.87 6.14
CA LEU A 106 -3.20 0.48 5.65
C LEU A 106 -2.60 -0.51 6.66
N GLU A 107 -2.28 -1.71 6.21
CA GLU A 107 -1.48 -2.65 6.97
C GLU A 107 -0.04 -2.66 6.45
N THR A 108 0.91 -2.76 7.36
CA THR A 108 2.32 -2.97 7.03
C THR A 108 2.74 -4.32 7.57
N HIS A 109 3.35 -5.14 6.72
CA HIS A 109 3.86 -6.47 7.05
C HIS A 109 5.32 -6.59 6.68
N ILE A 110 6.03 -7.50 7.35
CA ILE A 110 7.35 -7.97 6.94
C ILE A 110 7.23 -9.46 6.62
N ALA A 111 7.59 -9.84 5.41
CA ALA A 111 7.73 -11.23 4.97
C ALA A 111 9.21 -11.62 4.94
N GLN A 112 9.57 -12.74 5.58
CA GLN A 112 10.94 -13.26 5.57
C GLN A 112 10.91 -14.73 5.99
N ARG A 113 11.60 -15.62 5.25
CA ARG A 113 11.70 -17.05 5.58
C ARG A 113 10.34 -17.70 5.88
N GLY A 114 9.33 -17.42 5.06
CA GLY A 114 7.98 -18.00 5.23
C GLY A 114 7.14 -17.43 6.36
N VAL A 115 7.69 -16.49 7.12
CA VAL A 115 6.97 -15.77 8.17
C VAL A 115 6.48 -14.45 7.60
N LEU A 116 5.17 -14.23 7.64
CA LEU A 116 4.54 -12.94 7.35
C LEU A 116 4.02 -12.34 8.65
N ARG A 117 4.65 -11.26 9.11
CA ARG A 117 4.32 -10.60 10.38
C ARG A 117 3.78 -9.21 10.13
N LYS A 118 2.56 -8.94 10.60
CA LYS A 118 2.01 -7.58 10.65
C LYS A 118 2.80 -6.75 11.67
N VAL A 119 3.34 -5.61 11.23
CA VAL A 119 4.14 -4.70 12.07
C VAL A 119 3.40 -3.41 12.40
N ARG A 120 2.42 -3.03 11.57
CA ARG A 120 1.61 -1.83 11.77
C ARG A 120 0.24 -1.99 11.14
N GLU A 121 -0.74 -1.34 11.73
CA GLU A 121 -2.05 -1.10 11.14
C GLU A 121 -2.43 0.36 11.43
N GLN A 122 -3.00 1.06 10.46
CA GLN A 122 -3.55 2.40 10.64
C GLN A 122 -4.74 2.62 9.71
N PRO A 123 -5.70 3.50 10.07
CA PRO A 123 -6.77 3.89 9.16
C PRO A 123 -6.20 4.46 7.85
N ALA A 124 -6.81 4.11 6.71
CA ALA A 124 -6.33 4.59 5.40
C ALA A 124 -6.63 6.08 5.19
N LEU A 125 -7.67 6.59 5.86
CA LEU A 125 -8.17 7.94 5.69
C LEU A 125 -8.10 8.71 7.01
N PRO A 126 -7.25 9.75 7.10
CA PRO A 126 -7.10 10.53 8.33
C PRO A 126 -8.31 11.41 8.64
N TRP A 127 -9.21 11.66 7.67
CA TRP A 127 -10.45 12.44 7.90
C TRP A 127 -11.52 11.68 8.69
N MET A 128 -11.46 10.35 8.73
CA MET A 128 -12.32 9.53 9.59
C MET A 128 -11.81 9.48 11.05
N ALA A 129 -10.57 9.92 11.30
CA ALA A 129 -10.01 9.96 12.65
C ALA A 129 -10.47 11.24 13.37
N LYS A 130 -11.22 11.08 14.46
CA LYS A 130 -11.65 12.18 15.32
C LYS A 130 -10.44 12.99 15.81
N GLY A 131 -10.52 14.32 15.74
CA GLY A 131 -9.49 15.22 16.26
C GLY A 131 -8.32 15.48 15.30
N THR A 132 -8.38 15.02 14.05
CA THR A 132 -7.41 15.44 13.02
C THR A 132 -7.86 16.74 12.38
N ARG A 133 -6.89 17.53 11.87
CA ARG A 133 -7.16 18.74 11.06
C ARG A 133 -8.15 18.49 9.91
N TRP A 134 -8.21 17.26 9.41
CA TRP A 134 -9.06 16.84 8.30
C TRP A 134 -10.51 16.52 8.71
N SER A 135 -10.75 16.15 9.98
CA SER A 135 -12.11 15.92 10.51
C SER A 135 -12.97 17.19 10.56
N LEU A 136 -12.33 18.37 10.59
CA LEU A 136 -12.99 19.68 10.62
C LEU A 136 -13.60 20.08 9.26
N GLN A 137 -13.12 19.54 8.14
CA GLN A 137 -13.62 19.89 6.80
C GLN A 137 -14.89 19.15 6.41
N VAL A 138 -15.15 17.97 6.98
CA VAL A 138 -16.34 17.17 6.66
C VAL A 138 -17.60 17.80 7.26
N GLN A 139 -17.49 18.49 8.40
CA GLN A 139 -18.64 19.14 9.06
C GLN A 139 -19.09 20.45 8.39
N SER A 140 -18.23 21.10 7.61
CA SER A 140 -18.57 22.35 6.90
C SER A 140 -19.33 22.14 5.59
N GLY A 141 -19.63 20.90 5.20
CA GLY A 141 -20.30 20.55 3.94
C GLY A 141 -21.79 20.23 4.04
N ASP A 142 -22.32 19.95 5.23
CA ASP A 142 -23.63 19.29 5.41
C ASP A 142 -24.77 20.23 5.89
N GLU A 143 -24.51 21.53 6.10
CA GLU A 143 -25.53 22.48 6.57
C GLU A 143 -26.32 23.20 5.45
N ARG A 144 -26.25 22.75 4.19
CA ARG A 144 -26.88 23.48 3.05
C ARG A 144 -28.12 22.84 2.43
N ASP A 145 -28.65 21.74 2.95
CA ASP A 145 -29.86 21.09 2.40
C ASP A 145 -30.94 20.83 3.46
N SER A 146 -31.26 21.84 4.28
CA SER A 146 -32.45 21.80 5.13
C SER A 146 -33.12 23.16 5.24
N ASP A 147 -33.47 23.77 4.10
CA ASP A 147 -34.48 24.82 4.08
C ASP A 147 -35.20 24.83 2.72
N SER A 148 -36.26 24.02 2.63
CA SER A 148 -37.35 24.30 1.70
C SER A 148 -38.66 24.17 2.48
N LEU A 149 -39.00 25.30 3.10
CA LEU A 149 -40.28 25.57 3.74
C LEU A 149 -41.41 25.52 2.72
N GLU A 150 -42.54 24.98 3.18
CA GLU A 150 -43.85 25.00 2.56
C GLU A 150 -44.23 26.41 2.08
N VAL A 151 -44.84 26.50 0.90
CA VAL A 151 -45.65 27.66 0.51
C VAL A 151 -47.03 27.17 0.08
N THR A 152 -48.00 27.43 0.95
CA THR A 152 -49.44 27.34 0.66
C THR A 152 -49.94 28.58 -0.07
N ALA A 153 -50.87 28.33 -1.01
CA ALA A 153 -52.01 29.14 -1.46
C ALA A 153 -51.75 30.53 -2.11
N GLU A 154 -52.21 30.67 -3.36
CA GLU A 154 -53.47 31.36 -3.72
C GLU A 154 -54.17 30.62 -4.87
#